data_AF-A0A6N2IBF2-F1
#
_entry.id   AF-A0A6N2IBF2-F1
#
_cell.length_a   1.000
_cell.length_b   1.000
_cell.length_c   1.000
_cell.angle_alpha   90.00
_cell.angle_beta   90.00
_cell.angle_gamma   90.00
#
_symmetry.space_group_name_H-M   'P 1'
#
loop_
_entity.id
_entity.type
_entity.pdbx_description
1 polymer ?
#
loop_
_entity_poly.entity_id
_entity_poly.type
_entity_poly.pdbx_seq_one_letter_code
_entity_poly.pdbx_strand_id
1 'polypeptide(L)'
;MRAERGGDVDGVGEDGTGTGCTGAGGTGAQETGTDGTVGARLDASLAAGGDWSALSALAEEAPAGLADAIGARYGRASKAERRHLSWLLGALGEQAVPVFLRLLGTTGGDGAEELLGTAVQRRLRLPAAELHRLAGELGAVVPLVDAMGLSEDLGFAPFLDGLLDDERLRGRAALALGRLGARERTVPIARRLPGLTGLDHGAFVVALELLGDPAAIPHLLRELEEGRVPGWDAHHALVALTGQDPLLPPTPPDGDHGEALRRAWARRSPEHRRAPSIGPLALDSPRRAHFTLDDGRGRVRIDYDPPAPGSSWPRWDKSLRIDGERVYHVGSDCGTCETTLRLLGWPPRTARAGADRLRTALADVDDLAGVDDSAGVGGLGGGVLDAVAPIVEELPSGHYRAHLLDLDLERVTDPAASWTTRRHGLRADDERYGEDPCGDWPGTGHFQLRDPVPGEVPTYGVLLPSQPLDALDADTVARHASAIAAGRRPTALALAWVEDSYVEAEHPERFLVAVVLDGHHRLAAHAAAGVPARVLLLSRAEDNRGPEEGWSKAFDEVLGRL
;
A
#
# COMPACT_ATOMS: atom_id res chain seq x y z
N MET A 1 33.48 -45.63 27.63
CA MET A 1 33.96 -44.98 28.86
C MET A 1 32.79 -44.15 29.38
N ARG A 2 31.88 -44.76 30.17
CA ARG A 2 31.55 -44.41 31.58
C ARG A 2 31.47 -42.89 31.84
N ALA A 3 30.39 -42.30 32.34
CA ALA A 3 29.26 -42.78 33.17
C ALA A 3 28.04 -41.86 32.93
N GLU A 4 26.81 -42.34 32.75
CA GLU A 4 25.84 -42.81 33.77
C GLU A 4 25.63 -41.85 34.95
N ARG A 5 24.47 -41.17 34.97
CA ARG A 5 23.56 -41.09 36.13
C ARG A 5 22.12 -40.96 35.63
N GLY A 6 21.34 -41.99 35.90
CA GLY A 6 19.88 -42.00 35.73
C GLY A 6 19.16 -41.36 36.92
N GLY A 7 17.87 -41.12 36.70
CA GLY A 7 16.90 -40.71 37.69
C GLY A 7 15.52 -40.66 37.03
N ASP A 8 14.83 -41.80 37.03
CA ASP A 8 13.40 -41.91 36.76
C ASP A 8 12.60 -41.11 37.80
N VAL A 9 11.59 -40.36 37.34
CA VAL A 9 10.34 -40.14 38.08
C VAL A 9 9.19 -40.01 37.06
N ASP A 10 8.23 -40.93 37.18
CA ASP A 10 6.93 -40.93 36.51
C ASP A 10 6.11 -39.64 36.81
N GLY A 11 5.34 -39.17 35.83
CA GLY A 11 4.39 -38.08 36.04
C GLY A 11 3.51 -37.80 34.83
N VAL A 12 2.37 -38.50 34.78
CA VAL A 12 1.21 -38.25 33.92
C VAL A 12 0.68 -36.83 34.10
N GLY A 13 0.28 -36.16 33.02
CA GLY A 13 -0.45 -34.90 33.08
C GLY A 13 -0.64 -34.26 31.71
N GLU A 14 -1.58 -34.78 30.92
CA GLU A 14 -2.30 -34.00 29.91
C GLU A 14 -2.95 -32.81 30.60
N ASP A 15 -2.82 -31.60 30.04
CA ASP A 15 -3.92 -30.62 29.99
C ASP A 15 -3.52 -29.45 29.08
N GLY A 16 -4.21 -29.38 27.95
CA GLY A 16 -4.20 -28.23 27.06
C GLY A 16 -5.15 -27.16 27.59
N THR A 17 -4.67 -25.92 27.65
CA THR A 17 -5.53 -24.75 27.86
C THR A 17 -5.49 -23.89 26.61
N GLY A 18 -6.43 -24.15 25.71
CA GLY A 18 -6.83 -23.21 24.67
C GLY A 18 -7.68 -22.10 25.29
N THR A 19 -7.21 -20.87 25.21
CA THR A 19 -7.96 -19.66 25.57
C THR A 19 -8.95 -19.33 24.45
N GLY A 20 -10.17 -19.85 24.59
CA GLY A 20 -11.30 -19.48 23.76
C GLY A 20 -11.99 -18.22 24.30
N CYS A 21 -11.98 -17.14 23.51
CA CYS A 21 -12.83 -15.97 23.74
C CYS A 21 -14.29 -16.34 23.44
N THR A 22 -15.14 -16.42 24.48
CA THR A 22 -16.60 -16.49 24.32
C THR A 22 -17.25 -15.42 25.17
N GLY A 23 -18.05 -14.56 24.51
CA GLY A 23 -18.83 -13.51 25.14
C GLY A 23 -20.13 -14.05 25.73
N ALA A 24 -20.47 -13.57 26.91
CA ALA A 24 -21.79 -13.75 27.51
C ALA A 24 -22.40 -12.38 27.82
N GLY A 25 -23.61 -12.16 27.30
CA GLY A 25 -24.39 -10.94 27.49
C GLY A 25 -24.92 -10.78 28.91
N GLY A 26 -25.00 -9.52 29.35
CA GLY A 26 -25.61 -9.11 30.61
C GLY A 26 -26.47 -7.86 30.41
N THR A 27 -27.72 -7.96 30.80
CA THR A 27 -28.79 -6.96 30.71
C THR A 27 -28.68 -5.87 31.79
N GLY A 28 -28.79 -4.61 31.36
CA GLY A 28 -29.51 -3.48 31.99
C GLY A 28 -29.24 -3.10 33.45
N ALA A 29 -28.55 -1.98 33.67
CA ALA A 29 -28.63 -1.18 34.90
C ALA A 29 -28.40 0.32 34.60
N GLN A 30 -29.11 1.16 35.36
CA GLN A 30 -29.24 2.63 35.23
C GLN A 30 -27.92 3.42 35.35
N GLU A 31 -27.77 4.39 34.43
CA GLU A 31 -26.70 5.37 34.32
C GLU A 31 -26.82 6.49 35.37
N THR A 32 -25.97 6.50 36.41
CA THR A 32 -25.52 7.73 37.11
C THR A 32 -24.24 7.47 37.94
N GLY A 33 -23.21 6.84 37.35
CA GLY A 33 -21.97 6.52 38.09
C GLY A 33 -20.72 6.23 37.23
N THR A 34 -20.73 6.61 35.95
CA THR A 34 -19.71 6.18 34.97
C THR A 34 -18.43 7.04 34.98
N ASP A 35 -18.50 8.33 35.28
CA ASP A 35 -17.34 9.24 35.15
C ASP A 35 -16.17 8.90 36.08
N GLY A 36 -16.46 8.41 37.29
CA GLY A 36 -15.44 7.97 38.25
C GLY A 36 -14.70 6.71 37.80
N THR A 37 -15.33 5.88 36.95
CA THR A 37 -14.74 4.61 36.49
C THR A 37 -13.79 4.80 35.31
N VAL A 38 -14.10 5.69 34.36
CA VAL A 38 -13.25 5.91 33.18
C VAL A 38 -11.93 6.59 33.57
N GLY A 39 -11.98 7.60 34.44
CA GLY A 39 -10.77 8.27 34.95
C GLY A 39 -9.86 7.31 35.73
N ALA A 40 -10.43 6.45 36.57
CA ALA A 40 -9.66 5.44 37.31
C ALA A 40 -9.01 4.39 36.39
N ARG A 41 -9.71 3.97 35.33
CA ARG A 41 -9.15 3.07 34.31
C ARG A 41 -8.01 3.72 33.55
N LEU A 42 -8.16 4.99 33.15
CA LEU A 42 -7.10 5.75 32.49
C LEU A 42 -5.86 5.87 33.39
N ASP A 43 -6.04 6.27 34.65
CA ASP A 43 -4.92 6.37 35.60
C ASP A 43 -4.26 5.01 35.84
N ALA A 44 -5.02 3.90 35.89
CA ALA A 44 -4.47 2.55 36.00
C ALA A 44 -3.64 2.17 34.75
N SER A 45 -4.13 2.43 33.54
CA SER A 45 -3.38 2.18 32.30
C SER A 45 -2.08 3.00 32.23
N LEU A 46 -2.11 4.26 32.68
CA LEU A 46 -0.90 5.09 32.75
C LEU A 46 0.08 4.60 33.83
N ALA A 47 -0.42 4.18 34.99
CA ALA A 47 0.39 3.70 36.11
C ALA A 47 1.08 2.35 35.82
N ALA A 48 0.53 1.54 34.90
CA ALA A 48 1.15 0.31 34.39
C ALA A 48 2.40 0.55 33.52
N GLY A 49 3.05 1.72 33.66
CA GLY A 49 4.27 2.08 32.93
C GLY A 49 4.04 2.44 31.47
N GLY A 50 2.79 2.70 31.05
CA GLY A 50 2.47 2.92 29.65
C GLY A 50 2.45 1.63 28.84
N ASP A 51 2.02 0.52 29.44
CA ASP A 51 1.68 -0.70 28.70
C ASP A 51 0.70 -0.34 27.57
N TRP A 52 1.21 -0.33 26.34
CA TRP A 52 0.45 0.02 25.15
C TRP A 52 -0.76 -0.90 24.96
N SER A 53 -0.72 -2.14 25.46
CA SER A 53 -1.87 -3.05 25.37
C SER A 53 -3.07 -2.52 26.17
N ALA A 54 -2.83 -1.99 27.38
CA ALA A 54 -3.89 -1.42 28.23
C ALA A 54 -4.44 -0.10 27.68
N LEU A 55 -3.60 0.70 27.02
CA LEU A 55 -4.03 1.93 26.35
C LEU A 55 -4.79 1.63 25.05
N SER A 56 -4.34 0.65 24.26
CA SER A 56 -5.02 0.18 23.05
C SER A 56 -6.38 -0.41 23.36
N ALA A 57 -6.50 -1.29 24.35
CA ALA A 57 -7.80 -1.82 24.78
C ALA A 57 -8.76 -0.69 25.20
N LEU A 58 -8.26 0.32 25.92
CA LEU A 58 -9.07 1.47 26.31
C LEU A 58 -9.49 2.34 25.10
N ALA A 59 -8.62 2.49 24.11
CA ALA A 59 -8.93 3.20 22.86
C ALA A 59 -9.95 2.45 21.99
N GLU A 60 -9.83 1.13 21.90
CA GLU A 60 -10.76 0.26 21.16
C GLU A 60 -12.15 0.24 21.79
N GLU A 61 -12.22 0.15 23.12
CA GLU A 61 -13.49 0.25 23.84
C GLU A 61 -14.15 1.64 23.70
N ALA A 62 -13.33 2.69 23.57
CA ALA A 62 -13.75 4.10 23.46
C ALA A 62 -14.91 4.48 24.40
N PRO A 63 -14.82 4.23 25.73
CA PRO A 63 -15.92 4.49 26.64
C PRO A 63 -16.32 5.96 26.66
N ALA A 64 -17.63 6.22 26.79
CA ALA A 64 -18.15 7.57 26.88
C ALA A 64 -17.45 8.35 28.01
N GLY A 65 -17.04 9.59 27.73
CA GLY A 65 -16.32 10.45 28.67
C GLY A 65 -14.80 10.25 28.70
N LEU A 66 -14.24 9.29 27.95
CA LEU A 66 -12.78 9.07 27.91
C LEU A 66 -12.01 10.30 27.42
N ALA A 67 -12.48 10.96 26.36
CA ALA A 67 -11.84 12.18 25.86
C ALA A 67 -11.77 13.27 26.94
N ASP A 68 -12.86 13.49 27.69
CA ASP A 68 -12.89 14.48 28.77
C ASP A 68 -12.00 14.08 29.96
N ALA A 69 -11.96 12.79 30.31
CA ALA A 69 -11.04 12.27 31.32
C ALA A 69 -9.57 12.51 30.92
N ILE A 70 -9.22 12.29 29.66
CA ILE A 70 -7.90 12.62 29.12
C ILE A 70 -7.62 14.12 29.24
N GLY A 71 -8.56 14.97 28.81
CA GLY A 71 -8.43 16.42 28.90
C GLY A 71 -8.18 16.92 30.33
N ALA A 72 -8.93 16.38 31.30
CA ALA A 72 -8.75 16.71 32.72
C ALA A 72 -7.38 16.24 33.26
N ARG A 73 -6.86 15.10 32.77
CA ARG A 73 -5.59 14.54 33.20
C ARG A 73 -4.37 15.26 32.58
N TYR A 74 -4.51 15.78 31.37
CA TYR A 74 -3.40 16.26 30.54
C TYR A 74 -2.55 17.37 31.20
N GLY A 75 -3.21 18.37 31.82
CA GLY A 75 -2.52 19.52 32.40
C GLY A 75 -1.54 19.14 33.54
N ARG A 76 -1.91 18.12 34.32
CA ARG A 76 -1.11 17.57 35.44
C ARG A 76 -0.22 16.38 35.06
N ALA A 77 -0.26 15.97 33.79
CA ALA A 77 0.52 14.85 33.29
C ALA A 77 2.00 15.21 33.08
N SER A 78 2.88 14.24 33.32
CA SER A 78 4.29 14.33 32.95
C SER A 78 4.47 14.36 31.42
N LYS A 79 5.67 14.73 30.93
CA LYS A 79 5.95 14.72 29.48
C LYS A 79 5.75 13.34 28.85
N ALA A 80 6.12 12.27 29.54
CA ALA A 80 5.91 10.90 29.06
C ALA A 80 4.42 10.53 29.02
N GLU A 81 3.66 10.87 30.06
CA GLU A 81 2.22 10.62 30.10
C GLU A 81 1.46 11.42 29.02
N ARG A 82 1.87 12.66 28.75
CA ARG A 82 1.25 13.50 27.70
C ARG A 82 1.34 12.85 26.32
N ARG A 83 2.43 12.15 26.00
CA ARG A 83 2.56 11.39 24.75
C ARG A 83 1.51 10.30 24.62
N HIS A 84 1.30 9.52 25.70
CA HIS A 84 0.25 8.49 25.73
C HIS A 84 -1.15 9.10 25.62
N LEU A 85 -1.40 10.21 26.33
CA LEU A 85 -2.68 10.91 26.30
C LEU A 85 -2.98 11.54 24.93
N SER A 86 -1.98 12.14 24.29
CA SER A 86 -2.08 12.64 22.92
C SER A 86 -2.41 11.50 21.96
N TRP A 87 -1.68 10.38 22.05
CA TRP A 87 -1.96 9.19 21.24
C TRP A 87 -3.40 8.69 21.41
N LEU A 88 -3.88 8.58 22.66
CA LEU A 88 -5.25 8.17 22.98
C LEU A 88 -6.28 9.12 22.36
N LEU A 89 -6.12 10.44 22.54
CA LEU A 89 -6.99 11.42 21.90
C LEU A 89 -7.00 11.22 20.37
N GLY A 90 -5.84 10.98 19.78
CA GLY A 90 -5.74 10.68 18.36
C GLY A 90 -6.48 9.42 17.94
N ALA A 91 -6.45 8.36 18.75
CA ALA A 91 -7.14 7.10 18.49
C ALA A 91 -8.67 7.23 18.56
N LEU A 92 -9.18 8.17 19.37
CA LEU A 92 -10.62 8.46 19.48
C LEU A 92 -11.19 9.26 18.29
N GLY A 93 -10.35 9.77 17.40
CA GLY A 93 -10.76 10.47 16.18
C GLY A 93 -11.60 11.73 16.46
N GLU A 94 -12.70 11.90 15.71
CA GLU A 94 -13.57 13.09 15.78
C GLU A 94 -14.13 13.35 17.19
N GLN A 95 -14.34 12.32 18.01
CA GLN A 95 -14.84 12.47 19.38
C GLN A 95 -13.89 13.26 20.29
N ALA A 96 -12.59 13.23 19.98
CA ALA A 96 -11.57 13.96 20.74
C ALA A 96 -11.38 15.40 20.27
N VAL A 97 -11.94 15.82 19.13
CA VAL A 97 -11.71 17.16 18.56
C VAL A 97 -12.04 18.30 19.54
N PRO A 98 -13.18 18.31 20.25
CA PRO A 98 -13.47 19.37 21.23
C PRO A 98 -12.41 19.44 22.36
N VAL A 99 -11.89 18.28 22.77
CA VAL A 99 -10.85 18.19 23.80
C VAL A 99 -9.50 18.65 23.25
N PHE A 100 -9.13 18.24 22.04
CA PHE A 100 -7.94 18.72 21.34
C PHE A 100 -7.91 20.25 21.27
N LEU A 101 -9.01 20.87 20.85
CA LEU A 101 -9.11 22.33 20.73
C LEU A 101 -8.98 23.03 22.09
N ARG A 102 -9.64 22.49 23.13
CA ARG A 102 -9.52 23.01 24.49
C ARG A 102 -8.08 22.90 25.03
N LEU A 103 -7.39 21.78 24.75
CA LEU A 103 -6.00 21.58 25.15
C LEU A 103 -5.04 22.46 24.37
N LEU A 104 -5.22 22.62 23.06
CA LEU A 104 -4.43 23.54 22.23
C LEU A 104 -4.57 25.00 22.70
N GLY A 105 -5.78 25.40 23.11
CA GLY A 105 -6.04 26.74 23.67
C GLY A 105 -5.43 27.01 25.05
N THR A 106 -5.02 25.96 25.77
CA THR A 106 -4.49 26.07 27.15
C THR A 106 -3.04 25.61 27.29
N THR A 107 -2.51 24.92 26.29
CA THR A 107 -1.14 24.40 26.26
C THR A 107 -0.32 25.28 25.33
N GLY A 108 0.84 25.77 25.79
CA GLY A 108 1.80 26.52 24.97
C GLY A 108 3.09 25.74 24.71
N GLY A 109 3.91 26.23 23.78
CA GLY A 109 5.24 25.66 23.46
C GLY A 109 5.20 24.21 22.98
N ASP A 110 6.16 23.39 23.42
CA ASP A 110 6.33 21.97 23.05
C ASP A 110 5.03 21.15 23.16
N GLY A 111 4.19 21.43 24.16
CA GLY A 111 2.96 20.67 24.36
C GLY A 111 1.89 20.95 23.31
N ALA A 112 1.85 22.19 22.77
CA ALA A 112 0.97 22.53 21.66
C ALA A 112 1.48 21.91 20.35
N GLU A 113 2.80 21.92 20.14
CA GLU A 113 3.43 21.29 18.98
C GLU A 113 3.17 19.77 18.94
N GLU A 114 3.25 19.07 20.08
CA GLU A 114 2.95 17.64 20.19
C GLU A 114 1.47 17.32 19.89
N LEU A 115 0.55 18.13 20.41
CA LEU A 115 -0.88 18.00 20.12
C LEU A 115 -1.18 18.26 18.64
N LEU A 116 -0.55 19.28 18.05
CA LEU A 116 -0.64 19.56 16.61
C LEU A 116 -0.11 18.39 15.78
N GLY A 117 1.05 17.84 16.12
CA GLY A 117 1.64 16.69 15.43
C GLY A 117 0.69 15.50 15.44
N THR A 118 0.06 15.24 16.58
CA THR A 118 -0.95 14.19 16.73
C THR A 118 -2.20 14.47 15.88
N ALA A 119 -2.72 15.70 15.92
CA ALA A 119 -3.86 16.10 15.10
C ALA A 119 -3.57 15.92 13.60
N VAL A 120 -2.38 16.29 13.14
CA VAL A 120 -1.91 16.12 11.75
C VAL A 120 -1.83 14.64 11.37
N GLN A 121 -1.18 13.80 12.19
CA GLN A 121 -1.06 12.36 11.94
C GLN A 121 -2.43 11.69 11.80
N ARG A 122 -3.43 12.18 12.55
CA ARG A 122 -4.82 11.71 12.52
C ARG A 122 -5.69 12.45 11.50
N ARG A 123 -5.10 13.37 10.73
CA ARG A 123 -5.77 14.17 9.69
C ARG A 123 -6.96 14.98 10.21
N LEU A 124 -6.91 15.40 11.48
CA LEU A 124 -7.95 16.20 12.10
C LEU A 124 -7.95 17.61 11.52
N ARG A 125 -9.14 18.13 11.22
CA ARG A 125 -9.30 19.50 10.70
C ARG A 125 -9.43 20.46 11.86
N LEU A 126 -8.44 21.32 12.02
CA LEU A 126 -8.43 22.35 13.06
C LEU A 126 -9.02 23.67 12.52
N PRO A 127 -9.80 24.42 13.32
CA PRO A 127 -10.34 25.71 12.91
C PRO A 127 -9.23 26.70 12.55
N ALA A 128 -9.41 27.44 11.45
CA ALA A 128 -8.42 28.38 10.95
C ALA A 128 -8.04 29.48 11.98
N ALA A 129 -9.02 29.96 12.77
CA ALA A 129 -8.76 30.95 13.82
C ALA A 129 -7.74 30.44 14.86
N GLU A 130 -7.80 29.15 15.18
CA GLU A 130 -6.89 28.52 16.13
C GLU A 130 -5.49 28.34 15.52
N LEU A 131 -5.40 27.96 14.25
CA LEU A 131 -4.14 27.88 13.53
C LEU A 131 -3.45 29.24 13.38
N HIS A 132 -4.21 30.32 13.15
CA HIS A 132 -3.67 31.69 13.14
C HIS A 132 -3.13 32.11 14.50
N ARG A 133 -3.85 31.79 15.59
CA ARG A 133 -3.38 32.04 16.96
C ARG A 133 -2.07 31.30 17.21
N LEU A 134 -2.04 30.00 16.91
CA LEU A 134 -0.86 29.15 17.09
C LEU A 134 0.32 29.61 16.22
N ALA A 135 0.08 30.13 15.02
CA ALA A 135 1.14 30.73 14.19
C ALA A 135 1.81 31.94 14.87
N GLY A 136 1.04 32.76 15.58
CA GLY A 136 1.57 33.88 16.35
C GLY A 136 2.39 33.46 17.57
N GLU A 137 2.08 32.29 18.16
CA GLU A 137 2.71 31.80 19.40
C GLU A 137 3.92 30.90 19.15
N LEU A 138 3.80 29.94 18.22
CA LEU A 138 4.81 28.93 17.94
C LEU A 138 5.75 29.35 16.80
N GLY A 139 5.33 30.32 15.97
CA GLY A 139 5.98 30.59 14.69
C GLY A 139 5.74 29.46 13.68
N ALA A 140 6.59 29.40 12.66
CA ALA A 140 6.50 28.38 11.62
C ALA A 140 7.18 27.07 12.08
N VAL A 141 6.41 26.16 12.66
CA VAL A 141 6.83 24.80 13.01
C VAL A 141 6.19 23.77 12.08
N VAL A 142 6.85 22.63 11.86
CA VAL A 142 6.41 21.60 10.89
C VAL A 142 4.96 21.16 11.12
N PRO A 143 4.51 20.80 12.34
CA PRO A 143 3.13 20.38 12.56
C PRO A 143 2.10 21.46 12.23
N LEU A 144 2.44 22.73 12.43
CA LEU A 144 1.55 23.84 12.10
C LEU A 144 1.40 24.00 10.59
N VAL A 145 2.50 23.91 9.84
CA VAL A 145 2.49 23.97 8.36
C VAL A 145 1.64 22.84 7.77
N ASP A 146 1.82 21.61 8.27
CA ASP A 146 1.00 20.47 7.83
C ASP A 146 -0.48 20.64 8.23
N ALA A 147 -0.77 21.14 9.43
CA ALA A 147 -2.15 21.41 9.88
C ALA A 147 -2.85 22.48 9.03
N MET A 148 -2.14 23.55 8.64
CA MET A 148 -2.65 24.56 7.71
C MET A 148 -3.03 23.93 6.36
N GLY A 149 -2.19 23.03 5.83
CA GLY A 149 -2.49 22.30 4.60
C GLY A 149 -3.74 21.41 4.66
N LEU A 150 -4.14 20.98 5.87
CA LEU A 150 -5.34 20.17 6.11
C LEU A 150 -6.60 20.99 6.44
N SER A 151 -6.47 22.30 6.62
CA SER A 151 -7.56 23.16 7.12
C SER A 151 -8.65 23.49 6.10
N GLU A 152 -8.37 23.30 4.81
CA GLU A 152 -9.20 23.76 3.67
C GLU A 152 -9.37 25.30 3.59
N ASP A 153 -8.69 26.09 4.42
CA ASP A 153 -8.74 27.55 4.38
C ASP A 153 -7.64 28.13 3.49
N LEU A 154 -8.00 28.52 2.27
CA LEU A 154 -7.10 29.18 1.30
C LEU A 154 -6.47 30.47 1.83
N GLY A 155 -6.99 31.05 2.92
CA GLY A 155 -6.39 32.18 3.63
C GLY A 155 -4.95 31.90 4.13
N PHE A 156 -4.56 30.63 4.30
CA PHE A 156 -3.18 30.27 4.64
C PHE A 156 -2.20 30.30 3.46
N ALA A 157 -2.68 30.35 2.21
CA ALA A 157 -1.81 30.26 1.03
C ALA A 157 -0.69 31.33 1.01
N PRO A 158 -0.92 32.62 1.35
CA PRO A 158 0.16 33.62 1.41
C PRO A 158 1.22 33.32 2.47
N PHE A 159 0.82 32.79 3.63
CA PHE A 159 1.75 32.42 4.70
C PHE A 159 2.63 31.24 4.25
N LEU A 160 2.00 30.20 3.69
CA LEU A 160 2.70 29.02 3.17
C LEU A 160 3.61 29.36 1.98
N ASP A 161 3.18 30.24 1.07
CA ASP A 161 3.97 30.72 -0.06
C ASP A 161 5.26 31.43 0.41
N GLY A 162 5.17 32.20 1.51
CA GLY A 162 6.33 32.82 2.14
C GLY A 162 7.35 31.84 2.72
N LEU A 163 6.93 30.60 3.01
CA LEU A 163 7.81 29.53 3.50
C LEU A 163 8.48 28.71 2.39
N LEU A 164 8.13 28.94 1.11
CA LEU A 164 8.77 28.22 -0.01
C LEU A 164 10.25 28.56 -0.18
N ASP A 165 10.72 29.64 0.42
CA ASP A 165 12.13 30.06 0.38
C ASP A 165 12.88 29.72 1.70
N ASP A 166 12.20 29.11 2.69
CA ASP A 166 12.82 28.61 3.92
C ASP A 166 13.41 27.21 3.69
N GLU A 167 14.72 27.04 3.82
CA GLU A 167 15.39 25.76 3.56
C GLU A 167 14.89 24.59 4.41
N ARG A 168 14.35 24.84 5.61
CA ARG A 168 13.86 23.81 6.52
C ARG A 168 12.40 23.46 6.25
N LEU A 169 11.62 24.40 5.72
CA LEU A 169 10.17 24.27 5.59
C LEU A 169 9.67 24.24 4.15
N ARG A 170 10.48 24.57 3.14
CA ARG A 170 10.02 24.71 1.74
C ARG A 170 9.31 23.47 1.19
N GLY A 171 9.87 22.27 1.39
CA GLY A 171 9.22 21.03 0.95
C GLY A 171 7.88 20.80 1.65
N ARG A 172 7.81 21.07 2.97
CA ARG A 172 6.59 20.99 3.77
C ARG A 172 5.54 22.00 3.32
N ALA A 173 5.95 23.24 3.08
CA ALA A 173 5.10 24.31 2.62
C ALA A 173 4.52 24.03 1.23
N ALA A 174 5.32 23.50 0.31
CA ALA A 174 4.85 23.07 -1.01
C ALA A 174 3.77 21.99 -0.87
N LEU A 175 4.02 20.93 -0.10
CA LEU A 175 3.03 19.87 0.15
C LEU A 175 1.76 20.42 0.82
N ALA A 176 1.89 21.33 1.77
CA ALA A 176 0.75 21.97 2.43
C ALA A 176 -0.08 22.79 1.43
N LEU A 177 0.54 23.58 0.54
CA LEU A 177 -0.16 24.28 -0.54
C LEU A 177 -0.88 23.32 -1.50
N GLY A 178 -0.24 22.18 -1.80
CA GLY A 178 -0.83 21.12 -2.62
C GLY A 178 -2.09 20.53 -1.98
N ARG A 179 -2.03 20.16 -0.70
CA ARG A 179 -3.17 19.64 0.08
C ARG A 179 -4.28 20.66 0.25
N LEU A 180 -3.93 21.94 0.40
CA LEU A 180 -4.88 23.05 0.51
C LEU A 180 -5.63 23.31 -0.80
N GLY A 181 -5.12 22.84 -1.94
CA GLY A 181 -5.71 23.08 -3.26
C GLY A 181 -5.48 24.49 -3.79
N ALA A 182 -4.39 25.16 -3.37
CA ALA A 182 -4.04 26.54 -3.73
C ALA A 182 -3.54 26.65 -5.19
N ARG A 183 -4.41 26.42 -6.17
CA ARG A 183 -4.07 26.36 -7.61
C ARG A 183 -3.46 27.65 -8.15
N GLU A 184 -3.74 28.80 -7.55
CA GLU A 184 -3.07 30.05 -7.89
C GLU A 184 -1.55 30.02 -7.63
N ARG A 185 -1.07 29.03 -6.87
CA ARG A 185 0.34 28.79 -6.55
C ARG A 185 1.03 27.76 -7.45
N THR A 186 0.32 27.15 -8.40
CA THR A 186 0.91 26.17 -9.33
C THR A 186 2.15 26.72 -10.03
N VAL A 187 2.05 27.90 -10.67
CA VAL A 187 3.19 28.51 -11.38
C VAL A 187 4.31 28.98 -10.44
N PRO A 188 4.02 29.67 -9.30
CA PRO A 188 5.04 29.97 -8.29
C PRO A 188 5.82 28.75 -7.77
N ILE A 189 5.15 27.63 -7.52
CA ILE A 189 5.79 26.37 -7.10
C ILE A 189 6.64 25.81 -8.24
N ALA A 190 6.05 25.68 -9.44
CA ALA A 190 6.73 25.08 -10.59
C ALA A 190 7.99 25.85 -11.05
N ARG A 191 8.03 27.17 -10.88
CA ARG A 191 9.21 27.99 -11.20
C ARG A 191 10.41 27.75 -10.30
N ARG A 192 10.22 27.12 -9.13
CA ARG A 192 11.31 26.83 -8.17
C ARG A 192 12.00 25.48 -8.43
N LEU A 193 11.38 24.57 -9.20
CA LEU A 193 11.94 23.25 -9.52
C LEU A 193 13.41 23.27 -9.98
N PRO A 194 13.87 24.18 -10.87
CA PRO A 194 15.25 24.18 -11.36
C PRO A 194 16.34 24.30 -10.29
N GLY A 195 16.02 24.82 -9.11
CA GLY A 195 16.96 25.05 -8.01
C GLY A 195 16.88 24.01 -6.90
N LEU A 196 16.00 23.01 -7.02
CA LEU A 196 15.73 22.04 -5.96
C LEU A 196 16.38 20.69 -6.28
N THR A 197 16.76 19.96 -5.24
CA THR A 197 17.32 18.61 -5.33
C THR A 197 16.76 17.72 -4.21
N GLY A 198 16.96 16.40 -4.32
CA GLY A 198 16.56 15.44 -3.29
C GLY A 198 15.08 15.51 -2.93
N LEU A 199 14.78 15.41 -1.64
CA LEU A 199 13.40 15.37 -1.12
C LEU A 199 12.62 16.66 -1.39
N ASP A 200 13.28 17.82 -1.42
CA ASP A 200 12.61 19.09 -1.73
C ASP A 200 12.08 19.11 -3.16
N HIS A 201 12.88 18.61 -4.12
CA HIS A 201 12.40 18.49 -5.50
C HIS A 201 11.18 17.57 -5.58
N GLY A 202 11.25 16.38 -4.96
CA GLY A 202 10.12 15.45 -4.91
C GLY A 202 8.87 16.06 -4.28
N ALA A 203 9.03 16.81 -3.17
CA ALA A 203 7.94 17.50 -2.50
C ALA A 203 7.26 18.55 -3.37
N PHE A 204 8.03 19.33 -4.13
CA PHE A 204 7.48 20.33 -5.04
C PHE A 204 6.74 19.68 -6.23
N VAL A 205 7.29 18.62 -6.80
CA VAL A 205 6.60 17.89 -7.89
C VAL A 205 5.31 17.24 -7.39
N VAL A 206 5.34 16.60 -6.22
CA VAL A 206 4.15 16.02 -5.60
C VAL A 206 3.12 17.09 -5.24
N ALA A 207 3.55 18.27 -4.81
CA ALA A 207 2.63 19.40 -4.59
C ALA A 207 1.90 19.80 -5.89
N LEU A 208 2.60 19.88 -7.02
CA LEU A 208 2.00 20.16 -8.33
C LEU A 208 1.01 19.07 -8.76
N GLU A 209 1.33 17.81 -8.48
CA GLU A 209 0.43 16.68 -8.69
C GLU A 209 -0.85 16.81 -7.85
N LEU A 210 -0.72 17.12 -6.55
CA LEU A 210 -1.86 17.31 -5.64
C LEU A 210 -2.76 18.48 -6.05
N LEU A 211 -2.19 19.57 -6.56
CA LEU A 211 -2.97 20.71 -7.09
C LEU A 211 -3.84 20.31 -8.28
N GLY A 212 -3.40 19.30 -9.05
CA GLY A 212 -4.13 18.79 -10.21
C GLY A 212 -4.34 19.84 -11.30
N ASP A 213 -3.45 20.85 -11.37
CA ASP A 213 -3.58 21.99 -12.27
C ASP A 213 -2.73 21.79 -13.54
N PRO A 214 -3.35 21.71 -14.74
CA PRO A 214 -2.64 21.59 -16.01
C PRO A 214 -1.58 22.67 -16.27
N ALA A 215 -1.64 23.82 -15.59
CA ALA A 215 -0.61 24.86 -15.68
C ALA A 215 0.78 24.37 -15.25
N ALA A 216 0.89 23.26 -14.52
CA ALA A 216 2.17 22.64 -14.18
C ALA A 216 2.83 21.90 -15.36
N ILE A 217 2.06 21.43 -16.34
CA ILE A 217 2.54 20.54 -17.41
C ILE A 217 3.72 21.13 -18.20
N PRO A 218 3.68 22.38 -18.69
CA PRO A 218 4.81 22.96 -19.44
C PRO A 218 6.08 23.11 -18.61
N HIS A 219 5.95 23.22 -17.29
CA HIS A 219 7.10 23.30 -16.39
C HIS A 219 7.70 21.93 -16.14
N LEU A 220 6.88 20.92 -15.86
CA LEU A 220 7.33 19.53 -15.67
C LEU A 220 7.98 18.95 -16.93
N LEU A 221 7.45 19.26 -18.12
CA LEU A 221 8.07 18.88 -19.40
C LEU A 221 9.45 19.53 -19.57
N ARG A 222 9.58 20.82 -19.21
CA ARG A 222 10.87 21.52 -19.27
C ARG A 222 11.89 20.91 -18.29
N GLU A 223 11.47 20.60 -17.06
CA GLU A 223 12.33 19.93 -16.08
C GLU A 223 12.86 18.59 -16.61
N LEU A 224 11.99 17.80 -17.25
CA LEU A 224 12.40 16.56 -17.90
C LEU A 224 13.42 16.82 -18.99
N GLU A 225 13.14 17.74 -19.93
CA GLU A 225 13.99 18.08 -21.07
C GLU A 225 15.40 18.51 -20.64
N GLU A 226 15.52 19.28 -19.57
CA GLU A 226 16.78 19.83 -19.08
C GLU A 226 17.56 18.83 -18.20
N GLY A 227 16.95 17.71 -17.80
CA GLY A 227 17.62 16.59 -17.13
C GLY A 227 18.18 16.89 -15.74
N ARG A 228 17.56 17.81 -15.00
CA ARG A 228 18.14 18.38 -13.76
C ARG A 228 18.03 17.50 -12.51
N VAL A 229 17.21 16.45 -12.54
CA VAL A 229 16.80 15.61 -11.39
C VAL A 229 16.35 14.22 -11.88
N PRO A 230 16.19 13.22 -11.00
CA PRO A 230 15.60 11.96 -11.42
C PRO A 230 14.24 12.23 -12.05
N GLY A 231 14.13 12.00 -13.37
CA GLY A 231 12.94 12.37 -14.13
C GLY A 231 11.67 11.61 -13.72
N TRP A 232 11.79 10.63 -12.84
CA TRP A 232 10.68 9.78 -12.41
C TRP A 232 9.55 10.56 -11.74
N ASP A 233 9.86 11.49 -10.83
CA ASP A 233 8.82 12.30 -10.17
C ASP A 233 8.06 13.15 -11.18
N ALA A 234 8.78 13.80 -12.09
CA ALA A 234 8.18 14.64 -13.12
C ALA A 234 7.36 13.79 -14.12
N HIS A 235 7.85 12.62 -14.51
CA HIS A 235 7.08 11.65 -15.30
C HIS A 235 5.80 11.25 -14.58
N HIS A 236 5.88 10.86 -13.30
CA HIS A 236 4.72 10.48 -12.51
C HIS A 236 3.67 11.58 -12.44
N ALA A 237 4.09 12.81 -12.11
CA ALA A 237 3.20 13.97 -12.06
C ALA A 237 2.57 14.26 -13.44
N LEU A 238 3.33 14.12 -14.53
CA LEU A 238 2.79 14.26 -15.88
C LEU A 238 1.76 13.17 -16.20
N VAL A 239 2.01 11.91 -15.82
CA VAL A 239 1.03 10.81 -15.98
C VAL A 239 -0.26 11.15 -15.22
N ALA A 240 -0.15 11.61 -13.97
CA ALA A 240 -1.29 11.99 -13.15
C ALA A 240 -2.08 13.19 -13.74
N LEU A 241 -1.37 14.22 -14.21
CA LEU A 241 -2.00 15.46 -14.73
C LEU A 241 -2.59 15.31 -16.13
N THR A 242 -1.98 14.47 -16.98
CA THR A 242 -2.40 14.31 -18.39
C THR A 242 -3.27 13.07 -18.61
N GLY A 243 -3.20 12.09 -17.71
CA GLY A 243 -3.76 10.76 -17.93
C GLY A 243 -3.08 9.99 -19.07
N GLN A 244 -1.90 10.45 -19.52
CA GLN A 244 -1.08 9.80 -20.54
C GLN A 244 0.09 9.11 -19.87
N ASP A 245 0.28 7.82 -20.18
CA ASP A 245 1.41 7.03 -19.74
C ASP A 245 2.17 6.57 -20.99
N PRO A 246 3.24 7.26 -21.41
CA PRO A 246 3.96 6.86 -22.60
C PRO A 246 4.80 5.60 -22.33
N LEU A 247 4.75 4.62 -23.23
CA LEU A 247 5.68 3.49 -23.17
C LEU A 247 7.14 4.00 -23.19
N LEU A 248 7.87 3.67 -22.14
CA LEU A 248 9.29 3.97 -22.04
C LEU A 248 10.08 2.96 -22.87
N PRO A 249 11.19 3.33 -23.52
CA PRO A 249 12.08 2.33 -24.10
C PRO A 249 12.69 1.46 -22.99
N PRO A 250 12.95 0.17 -23.25
CA PRO A 250 13.64 -0.69 -22.30
C PRO A 250 15.02 -0.08 -22.02
N THR A 251 15.27 0.23 -20.75
CA THR A 251 16.52 0.87 -20.33
C THR A 251 17.45 -0.21 -19.78
N PRO A 252 18.69 -0.34 -20.28
CA PRO A 252 19.65 -1.28 -19.68
C PRO A 252 19.95 -0.88 -18.22
N PRO A 253 20.48 -1.78 -17.37
CA PRO A 253 20.80 -1.48 -15.98
C PRO A 253 21.62 -0.19 -15.79
N ASP A 254 22.59 0.06 -16.69
CA ASP A 254 23.45 1.24 -16.68
C ASP A 254 22.94 2.39 -17.56
N GLY A 255 21.71 2.30 -18.08
CA GLY A 255 21.17 3.27 -19.03
C GLY A 255 20.64 4.55 -18.38
N ASP A 256 20.73 5.68 -19.11
CA ASP A 256 20.12 6.94 -18.67
C ASP A 256 18.59 6.86 -18.77
N HIS A 257 17.96 6.47 -17.67
CA HIS A 257 16.50 6.43 -17.54
C HIS A 257 15.87 7.82 -17.78
N GLY A 258 16.56 8.90 -17.43
CA GLY A 258 16.13 10.26 -17.74
C GLY A 258 16.05 10.50 -19.25
N GLU A 259 16.98 9.98 -20.04
CA GLU A 259 16.94 10.06 -21.51
C GLU A 259 15.77 9.28 -22.10
N ALA A 260 15.46 8.11 -21.53
CA ALA A 260 14.29 7.32 -21.90
C ALA A 260 12.99 8.11 -21.69
N LEU A 261 12.84 8.73 -20.51
CA LEU A 261 11.70 9.59 -20.17
C LEU A 261 11.58 10.81 -21.10
N ARG A 262 12.69 11.53 -21.33
CA ARG A 262 12.74 12.68 -22.25
C ARG A 262 12.28 12.29 -23.66
N ARG A 263 12.82 11.19 -24.21
CA ARG A 263 12.45 10.70 -25.54
C ARG A 263 10.99 10.26 -25.61
N ALA A 264 10.47 9.64 -24.55
CA ALA A 264 9.08 9.23 -24.48
C ALA A 264 8.14 10.44 -24.52
N TRP A 265 8.38 11.45 -23.67
CA TRP A 265 7.55 12.67 -23.61
C TRP A 265 7.72 13.62 -24.80
N ALA A 266 8.91 13.73 -25.38
CA ALA A 266 9.13 14.58 -26.57
C ALA A 266 8.30 14.15 -27.80
N ARG A 267 7.87 12.88 -27.85
CA ARG A 267 7.03 12.33 -28.93
C ARG A 267 5.53 12.48 -28.67
N ARG A 268 5.14 13.04 -27.53
CA ARG A 268 3.76 13.10 -27.05
C ARG A 268 3.21 14.52 -27.16
N SER A 269 1.96 14.61 -27.58
CA SER A 269 1.16 15.83 -27.41
C SER A 269 0.31 15.65 -26.15
N PRO A 270 0.46 16.50 -25.13
CA PRO A 270 -0.30 16.38 -23.88
C PRO A 270 -1.81 16.54 -24.09
N GLU A 271 -2.24 17.09 -25.23
CA GLU A 271 -3.65 17.32 -25.57
C GLU A 271 -4.35 16.09 -26.19
N HIS A 272 -3.59 15.12 -26.70
CA HIS A 272 -4.14 14.02 -27.50
C HIS A 272 -3.93 12.66 -26.84
N ARG A 273 -4.97 12.18 -26.13
CA ARG A 273 -4.98 10.82 -25.59
C ARG A 273 -5.14 9.80 -26.72
N ARG A 274 -4.24 8.82 -26.79
CA ARG A 274 -4.36 7.70 -27.73
C ARG A 274 -5.12 6.56 -27.08
N ALA A 275 -5.70 5.69 -27.91
CA ALA A 275 -6.26 4.44 -27.43
C ALA A 275 -5.12 3.52 -26.97
N PRO A 276 -5.33 2.70 -25.92
CA PRO A 276 -4.38 1.66 -25.55
C PRO A 276 -4.08 0.76 -26.75
N SER A 277 -2.83 0.38 -26.89
CA SER A 277 -2.40 -0.54 -27.94
C SER A 277 -1.45 -1.57 -27.35
N ILE A 278 -1.78 -2.84 -27.58
CA ILE A 278 -0.94 -3.95 -27.17
C ILE A 278 0.00 -4.26 -28.34
N GLY A 279 1.30 -4.22 -28.07
CA GLY A 279 2.34 -4.54 -29.04
C GLY A 279 2.36 -6.03 -29.40
N PRO A 280 3.23 -6.41 -30.35
CA PRO A 280 3.37 -7.81 -30.75
C PRO A 280 3.67 -8.72 -29.57
N LEU A 281 2.98 -9.86 -29.53
CA LEU A 281 3.27 -10.93 -28.60
C LEU A 281 4.49 -11.72 -29.07
N ALA A 282 5.49 -11.85 -28.21
CA ALA A 282 6.63 -12.73 -28.43
C ALA A 282 6.58 -13.89 -27.43
N LEU A 283 6.50 -15.11 -27.95
CA LEU A 283 6.51 -16.33 -27.15
C LEU A 283 7.96 -16.76 -26.89
N ASP A 284 8.33 -16.81 -25.62
CA ASP A 284 9.61 -17.39 -25.17
C ASP A 284 9.48 -18.91 -25.04
N SER A 285 8.27 -19.38 -24.70
CA SER A 285 7.88 -20.80 -24.62
C SER A 285 6.35 -20.92 -24.68
N PRO A 286 5.78 -22.14 -24.75
CA PRO A 286 4.33 -22.31 -24.63
C PRO A 286 3.71 -21.74 -23.34
N ARG A 287 4.51 -21.48 -22.29
CA ARG A 287 4.03 -21.00 -20.99
C ARG A 287 4.57 -19.62 -20.60
N ARG A 288 5.37 -18.98 -21.47
CA ARG A 288 6.00 -17.69 -21.21
C ARG A 288 5.97 -16.82 -22.44
N ALA A 289 5.50 -15.59 -22.28
CA ALA A 289 5.45 -14.61 -23.35
C ALA A 289 5.79 -13.22 -22.82
N HIS A 290 6.15 -12.33 -23.74
CA HIS A 290 6.30 -10.91 -23.45
C HIS A 290 5.66 -10.06 -24.54
N PHE A 291 5.17 -8.89 -24.13
CA PHE A 291 4.53 -7.91 -25.01
C PHE A 291 4.69 -6.52 -24.40
N THR A 292 4.34 -5.48 -25.16
CA THR A 292 4.28 -4.11 -24.64
C THR A 292 2.84 -3.63 -24.58
N LEU A 293 2.54 -2.76 -23.64
CA LEU A 293 1.31 -1.97 -23.64
C LEU A 293 1.72 -0.51 -23.78
N ASP A 294 1.27 0.14 -24.84
CA ASP A 294 1.40 1.58 -25.02
C ASP A 294 0.03 2.25 -24.80
N ASP A 295 0.04 3.43 -24.20
CA ASP A 295 -1.16 4.16 -23.79
C ASP A 295 -2.14 3.35 -22.93
N GLY A 296 -1.62 2.45 -22.09
CA GLY A 296 -2.42 1.75 -21.09
C GLY A 296 -3.24 2.73 -20.24
N ARG A 297 -4.48 2.37 -19.88
CA ARG A 297 -5.36 3.31 -19.16
C ARG A 297 -4.89 3.54 -17.72
N GLY A 298 -4.07 2.65 -17.16
CA GLY A 298 -3.52 2.78 -15.81
C GLY A 298 -4.59 2.80 -14.72
N ARG A 299 -5.76 2.21 -14.97
CA ARG A 299 -6.84 2.12 -13.98
C ARG A 299 -6.55 1.09 -12.91
N VAL A 300 -5.83 0.02 -13.25
CA VAL A 300 -5.33 -0.99 -12.31
C VAL A 300 -3.82 -0.84 -12.27
N ARG A 301 -3.28 -0.30 -11.17
CA ARG A 301 -1.84 -0.02 -11.05
C ARG A 301 -1.37 -0.03 -9.60
N ILE A 302 -0.10 -0.34 -9.39
CA ILE A 302 0.60 -0.03 -8.14
C ILE A 302 1.08 1.40 -8.27
N ASP A 303 0.76 2.22 -7.28
CA ASP A 303 0.94 3.66 -7.34
C ASP A 303 1.29 4.22 -5.97
N TYR A 304 1.91 5.39 -5.93
CA TYR A 304 2.18 6.05 -4.67
C TYR A 304 0.90 6.63 -4.08
N ASP A 305 0.77 6.47 -2.77
CA ASP A 305 -0.24 7.17 -2.01
C ASP A 305 0.13 8.66 -1.91
N PRO A 306 -0.87 9.56 -1.82
CA PRO A 306 -0.63 10.93 -1.42
C PRO A 306 0.17 10.98 -0.11
N PRO A 307 1.20 11.84 0.00
CA PRO A 307 2.07 11.86 1.17
C PRO A 307 1.27 12.06 2.44
N ALA A 308 1.41 11.12 3.38
CA ALA A 308 0.77 11.21 4.67
C ALA A 308 1.12 12.55 5.35
N PRO A 309 0.15 13.27 5.94
CA PRO A 309 0.45 14.47 6.70
C PRO A 309 1.46 14.17 7.81
N GLY A 310 2.46 15.03 7.99
CA GLY A 310 3.57 14.78 8.93
C GLY A 310 4.71 13.92 8.38
N SER A 311 4.56 13.22 7.26
CA SER A 311 5.66 12.45 6.64
C SER A 311 6.71 13.37 6.02
N SER A 312 7.99 13.09 6.29
CA SER A 312 9.12 13.79 5.65
C SER A 312 9.37 13.33 4.22
N TRP A 313 8.76 12.21 3.82
CA TRP A 313 8.93 11.60 2.51
C TRP A 313 7.78 12.05 1.60
N PRO A 314 8.07 12.64 0.44
CA PRO A 314 7.03 13.10 -0.49
C PRO A 314 6.31 11.93 -1.18
N ARG A 315 6.96 10.76 -1.23
CA ARG A 315 6.41 9.47 -1.66
C ARG A 315 6.96 8.42 -0.70
N TRP A 316 6.08 7.65 -0.07
CA TRP A 316 6.47 6.64 0.91
C TRP A 316 5.64 5.39 0.70
N ASP A 317 4.34 5.48 0.98
CA ASP A 317 3.40 4.39 0.85
C ASP A 317 3.05 4.12 -0.61
N LYS A 318 2.85 2.85 -0.93
CA LYS A 318 2.30 2.38 -2.21
C LYS A 318 1.00 1.64 -1.97
N SER A 319 0.08 1.80 -2.91
CA SER A 319 -1.15 1.03 -2.96
C SER A 319 -1.39 0.48 -4.35
N LEU A 320 -2.00 -0.71 -4.41
CA LEU A 320 -2.76 -1.11 -5.58
C LEU A 320 -4.01 -0.24 -5.66
N ARG A 321 -4.19 0.43 -6.79
CA ARG A 321 -5.35 1.24 -7.08
C ARG A 321 -6.16 0.65 -8.23
N ILE A 322 -7.48 0.69 -8.09
CA ILE A 322 -8.45 0.34 -9.13
C ILE A 322 -9.40 1.53 -9.31
N ASP A 323 -9.45 2.09 -10.53
CA ASP A 323 -10.20 3.32 -10.84
C ASP A 323 -9.81 4.51 -9.92
N GLY A 324 -8.55 4.55 -9.47
CA GLY A 324 -8.03 5.57 -8.56
C GLY A 324 -8.33 5.33 -7.07
N GLU A 325 -9.16 4.34 -6.74
CA GLU A 325 -9.44 3.94 -5.35
C GLU A 325 -8.38 2.96 -4.85
N ARG A 326 -7.93 3.12 -3.60
CA ARG A 326 -6.95 2.22 -2.99
C ARG A 326 -7.64 0.92 -2.58
N VAL A 327 -7.15 -0.21 -3.10
CA VAL A 327 -7.69 -1.54 -2.80
C VAL A 327 -6.81 -2.26 -1.79
N TYR A 328 -5.49 -2.25 -2.02
CA TYR A 328 -4.49 -2.78 -1.10
C TYR A 328 -3.43 -1.73 -0.86
N HIS A 329 -3.07 -1.50 0.41
CA HIS A 329 -1.74 -1.00 0.73
C HIS A 329 -0.75 -2.13 0.48
N VAL A 330 0.35 -1.83 -0.21
CA VAL A 330 1.33 -2.81 -0.71
C VAL A 330 2.65 -2.76 0.07
N GLY A 331 2.98 -1.61 0.66
CA GLY A 331 4.23 -1.41 1.38
C GLY A 331 4.73 0.01 1.25
N SER A 332 6.04 0.19 1.44
CA SER A 332 6.69 1.49 1.32
C SER A 332 8.04 1.44 0.61
N ASP A 333 8.54 2.60 0.18
CA ASP A 333 9.77 2.74 -0.61
C ASP A 333 11.08 2.66 0.19
N CYS A 334 11.02 2.42 1.49
CA CYS A 334 12.20 2.46 2.36
C CYS A 334 13.19 1.33 2.10
N GLY A 335 12.74 0.19 1.56
CA GLY A 335 13.54 -1.02 1.34
C GLY A 335 14.02 -1.70 2.62
N THR A 336 13.74 -1.15 3.81
CA THR A 336 14.11 -1.73 5.11
C THR A 336 12.93 -1.98 6.03
N CYS A 337 11.75 -1.52 5.65
CA CYS A 337 10.51 -1.81 6.34
C CYS A 337 9.98 -3.15 5.83
N GLU A 338 9.08 -3.74 6.60
CA GLU A 338 8.45 -4.98 6.19
C GLU A 338 7.48 -4.74 5.03
N THR A 339 7.34 -5.75 4.16
CA THR A 339 6.28 -5.77 3.17
C THR A 339 4.94 -5.86 3.89
N THR A 340 4.19 -4.77 3.86
CA THR A 340 2.91 -4.64 4.53
C THR A 340 1.80 -4.69 3.51
N LEU A 341 0.91 -5.67 3.66
CA LEU A 341 -0.25 -5.80 2.81
C LEU A 341 -1.47 -5.43 3.66
N ARG A 342 -2.39 -4.61 3.15
CA ARG A 342 -3.63 -4.33 3.87
C ARG A 342 -4.77 -4.04 2.92
N LEU A 343 -5.84 -4.82 2.99
CA LEU A 343 -7.08 -4.51 2.26
C LEU A 343 -7.71 -3.23 2.82
N LEU A 344 -7.89 -2.22 1.96
CA LEU A 344 -8.45 -0.90 2.31
C LEU A 344 -9.92 -0.74 1.91
N GLY A 345 -10.38 -1.46 0.89
CA GLY A 345 -11.76 -1.41 0.41
C GLY A 345 -11.93 -1.98 -0.99
N TRP A 346 -13.18 -2.17 -1.42
CA TRP A 346 -13.52 -2.67 -2.76
C TRP A 346 -14.39 -1.65 -3.50
N PRO A 347 -14.03 -1.22 -4.73
CA PRO A 347 -14.87 -0.34 -5.52
C PRO A 347 -16.24 -0.98 -5.83
N PRO A 348 -17.33 -0.21 -5.91
CA PRO A 348 -18.62 -0.72 -6.37
C PRO A 348 -18.51 -1.41 -7.73
N ARG A 349 -19.39 -2.39 -7.98
CA ARG A 349 -19.35 -3.40 -9.07
C ARG A 349 -19.16 -2.87 -10.51
N THR A 350 -17.98 -2.41 -10.90
CA THR A 350 -17.67 -2.03 -12.30
C THR A 350 -17.17 -3.21 -13.16
N ALA A 351 -17.00 -4.41 -12.63
CA ALA A 351 -16.48 -5.57 -13.39
C ALA A 351 -17.55 -6.65 -13.71
N ARG A 352 -18.64 -6.29 -14.42
CA ARG A 352 -19.60 -7.30 -14.93
C ARG A 352 -19.62 -7.44 -16.46
N ALA A 353 -19.35 -6.38 -17.21
CA ALA A 353 -19.26 -6.46 -18.66
C ALA A 353 -17.84 -6.93 -19.06
N GLY A 354 -17.72 -8.10 -19.70
CA GLY A 354 -16.44 -8.68 -20.13
C GLY A 354 -15.97 -9.89 -19.31
N ALA A 355 -16.47 -10.06 -18.08
CA ALA A 355 -16.10 -11.18 -17.21
C ALA A 355 -16.47 -12.55 -17.82
N ASP A 356 -17.57 -12.66 -18.55
CA ASP A 356 -17.99 -13.96 -19.11
C ASP A 356 -17.13 -14.40 -20.29
N ARG A 357 -16.69 -13.46 -21.14
CA ARG A 357 -15.74 -13.74 -22.23
C ARG A 357 -14.39 -14.18 -21.67
N LEU A 358 -13.90 -13.45 -20.67
CA LEU A 358 -12.70 -13.79 -19.92
C LEU A 358 -12.80 -15.18 -19.29
N ARG A 359 -13.89 -15.45 -18.57
CA ARG A 359 -14.07 -16.73 -17.86
C ARG A 359 -14.12 -17.92 -18.80
N THR A 360 -14.70 -17.73 -19.99
CA THR A 360 -14.75 -18.77 -21.03
C THR A 360 -13.34 -19.07 -21.55
N ALA A 361 -12.55 -18.04 -21.85
CA ALA A 361 -11.18 -18.22 -22.34
C ALA A 361 -10.23 -18.80 -21.29
N LEU A 362 -10.47 -18.54 -20.00
CA LEU A 362 -9.66 -19.05 -18.89
C LEU A 362 -10.14 -20.42 -18.34
N ALA A 363 -11.09 -21.08 -19.01
CA ALA A 363 -11.67 -22.32 -18.49
C ALA A 363 -10.72 -23.53 -18.54
N ASP A 364 -9.80 -23.56 -19.52
CA ASP A 364 -8.79 -24.61 -19.71
C ASP A 364 -7.65 -24.04 -20.55
N VAL A 365 -6.69 -23.38 -19.91
CA VAL A 365 -5.53 -22.82 -20.62
C VAL A 365 -4.37 -23.78 -20.44
N ASP A 366 -3.95 -24.47 -21.49
CA ASP A 366 -2.79 -25.38 -21.44
C ASP A 366 -1.50 -24.71 -21.90
N ASP A 367 -1.61 -23.79 -22.85
CA ASP A 367 -0.50 -22.98 -23.33
C ASP A 367 -0.98 -21.56 -23.73
N LEU A 368 -0.03 -20.65 -23.95
CA LEU A 368 -0.27 -19.27 -24.37
C LEU A 368 -0.40 -19.12 -25.90
N ALA A 369 -0.04 -20.16 -26.67
CA ALA A 369 -0.02 -20.13 -28.13
C ALA A 369 -1.35 -20.60 -28.75
N GLY A 370 -2.20 -21.25 -27.97
CA GLY A 370 -3.34 -22.02 -28.43
C GLY A 370 -4.63 -21.22 -28.46
N VAL A 371 -4.81 -20.38 -29.48
CA VAL A 371 -6.08 -20.25 -30.23
C VAL A 371 -5.71 -19.97 -31.70
N ASP A 372 -6.51 -20.49 -32.63
CA ASP A 372 -6.21 -20.57 -34.08
C ASP A 372 -5.55 -19.35 -34.74
N ASP A 373 -4.49 -19.62 -35.52
CA ASP A 373 -3.80 -18.74 -36.50
C ASP A 373 -4.71 -18.17 -37.62
N SER A 374 -6.01 -18.46 -37.61
CA SER A 374 -6.94 -18.15 -38.71
C SER A 374 -7.56 -16.75 -38.67
N ALA A 375 -7.35 -15.97 -37.61
CA ALA A 375 -7.84 -14.58 -37.50
C ALA A 375 -6.72 -13.57 -37.77
N GLY A 376 -6.36 -13.39 -39.04
CA GLY A 376 -5.49 -12.31 -39.47
C GLY A 376 -6.10 -10.94 -39.18
N VAL A 377 -5.23 -10.00 -38.79
CA VAL A 377 -5.42 -8.54 -38.61
C VAL A 377 -5.54 -8.10 -37.14
N GLY A 378 -4.40 -7.74 -36.53
CA GLY A 378 -4.30 -6.66 -35.52
C GLY A 378 -4.56 -6.96 -34.04
N GLY A 379 -4.77 -8.22 -33.64
CA GLY A 379 -4.87 -8.65 -32.24
C GLY A 379 -3.58 -9.29 -31.70
N LEU A 380 -3.56 -9.72 -30.44
CA LEU A 380 -2.46 -10.40 -29.74
C LEU A 380 -2.10 -11.80 -30.31
N GLY A 381 -2.57 -12.13 -31.52
CA GLY A 381 -2.69 -13.49 -32.03
C GLY A 381 -3.86 -14.16 -31.31
N GLY A 382 -4.82 -14.70 -32.07
CA GLY A 382 -5.98 -15.42 -31.53
C GLY A 382 -5.54 -16.23 -30.33
N GLY A 383 -6.02 -15.92 -29.13
CA GLY A 383 -5.39 -16.49 -27.93
C GLY A 383 -6.08 -16.16 -26.62
N VAL A 384 -5.55 -16.74 -25.55
CA VAL A 384 -5.85 -16.35 -24.16
C VAL A 384 -5.55 -14.85 -23.96
N LEU A 385 -4.51 -14.34 -24.61
CA LEU A 385 -4.12 -12.94 -24.52
C LEU A 385 -5.14 -12.00 -25.17
N ASP A 386 -5.71 -12.33 -26.32
CA ASP A 386 -6.84 -11.58 -26.90
C ASP A 386 -8.06 -11.55 -25.97
N ALA A 387 -8.29 -12.62 -25.21
CA ALA A 387 -9.40 -12.68 -24.28
C ALA A 387 -9.18 -11.86 -23.01
N VAL A 388 -7.93 -11.74 -22.54
CA VAL A 388 -7.57 -10.87 -21.41
C VAL A 388 -7.25 -9.43 -21.84
N ALA A 389 -7.15 -9.15 -23.14
CA ALA A 389 -6.82 -7.82 -23.68
C ALA A 389 -7.64 -6.67 -23.04
N PRO A 390 -8.97 -6.78 -22.83
CA PRO A 390 -9.72 -5.71 -22.17
C PRO A 390 -9.24 -5.38 -20.75
N ILE A 391 -8.70 -6.36 -20.02
CA ILE A 391 -8.09 -6.13 -18.70
C ILE A 391 -6.67 -5.60 -18.84
N VAL A 392 -5.89 -6.14 -19.78
CA VAL A 392 -4.54 -5.67 -20.05
C VAL A 392 -4.55 -4.19 -20.42
N GLU A 393 -5.49 -3.72 -21.24
CA GLU A 393 -5.65 -2.31 -21.59
C GLU A 393 -5.94 -1.38 -20.39
N GLU A 394 -6.43 -1.92 -19.27
CA GLU A 394 -6.64 -1.16 -18.03
C GLU A 394 -5.36 -1.01 -17.18
N LEU A 395 -4.30 -1.74 -17.52
CA LEU A 395 -3.00 -1.65 -16.86
C LEU A 395 -2.21 -0.40 -17.34
N PRO A 396 -1.15 0.04 -16.63
CA PRO A 396 -0.29 1.14 -17.08
C PRO A 396 0.57 0.74 -18.28
N SER A 397 1.09 1.71 -19.04
CA SER A 397 1.99 1.41 -20.15
C SER A 397 3.28 0.78 -19.66
N GLY A 398 3.81 -0.20 -20.39
CA GLY A 398 5.04 -0.86 -19.96
C GLY A 398 5.35 -2.13 -20.73
N HIS A 399 6.37 -2.83 -20.24
CA HIS A 399 6.81 -4.12 -20.78
C HIS A 399 6.25 -5.23 -19.90
N TYR A 400 5.38 -6.04 -20.47
CA TYR A 400 4.68 -7.07 -19.74
C TYR A 400 5.28 -8.45 -20.01
N ARG A 401 5.38 -9.23 -18.94
CA ARG A 401 5.62 -10.66 -18.95
C ARG A 401 4.32 -11.38 -18.63
N ALA A 402 4.03 -12.44 -19.39
CA ALA A 402 2.92 -13.35 -19.14
C ALA A 402 3.46 -14.74 -18.86
N HIS A 403 3.12 -15.31 -17.70
CA HIS A 403 3.56 -16.63 -17.26
C HIS A 403 2.36 -17.49 -16.90
N LEU A 404 2.26 -18.67 -17.51
CA LEU A 404 1.26 -19.67 -17.16
C LEU A 404 1.90 -20.67 -16.20
N LEU A 405 1.57 -20.63 -14.92
CA LEU A 405 2.18 -21.43 -13.86
C LEU A 405 1.16 -22.37 -13.21
N ASP A 406 1.64 -23.45 -12.60
CA ASP A 406 0.86 -24.33 -11.74
C ASP A 406 1.42 -24.21 -10.32
N LEU A 407 0.74 -23.45 -9.45
CA LEU A 407 1.24 -23.05 -8.13
C LEU A 407 0.66 -23.94 -7.04
N ASP A 408 1.50 -24.50 -6.16
CA ASP A 408 1.02 -25.22 -4.98
C ASP A 408 0.59 -24.23 -3.89
N LEU A 409 -0.71 -23.97 -3.85
CA LEU A 409 -1.31 -22.95 -2.99
C LEU A 409 -2.06 -23.58 -1.81
N GLU A 410 -1.94 -22.94 -0.66
CA GLU A 410 -2.86 -23.11 0.46
C GLU A 410 -3.73 -21.86 0.64
N ARG A 411 -4.91 -22.06 1.24
CA ARG A 411 -5.79 -20.96 1.66
C ARG A 411 -5.44 -20.57 3.10
N VAL A 412 -5.22 -19.28 3.34
CA VAL A 412 -4.91 -18.73 4.65
C VAL A 412 -6.06 -17.86 5.14
N THR A 413 -6.57 -18.17 6.32
CA THR A 413 -7.62 -17.38 7.01
C THR A 413 -7.23 -17.00 8.44
N ASP A 414 -6.13 -17.57 8.94
CA ASP A 414 -5.57 -17.31 10.26
C ASP A 414 -4.26 -16.51 10.07
N PRO A 415 -4.11 -15.34 10.69
CA PRO A 415 -2.88 -14.57 10.66
C PRO A 415 -1.62 -15.38 10.97
N ALA A 416 -1.67 -16.26 11.97
CA ALA A 416 -0.52 -17.07 12.37
C ALA A 416 -0.04 -18.04 11.27
N ALA A 417 -0.91 -18.35 10.31
CA ALA A 417 -0.60 -19.20 9.17
C ALA A 417 -0.07 -18.43 7.95
N SER A 418 -0.07 -17.10 7.95
CA SER A 418 0.43 -16.31 6.82
C SER A 418 1.94 -16.32 6.73
N TRP A 419 2.49 -16.18 5.53
CA TRP A 419 3.90 -15.85 5.35
C TRP A 419 4.31 -14.54 6.01
N THR A 420 3.38 -13.59 6.19
CA THR A 420 3.69 -12.35 6.91
C THR A 420 4.11 -12.62 8.36
N THR A 421 3.57 -13.68 8.98
CA THR A 421 3.93 -14.13 10.35
C THR A 421 4.95 -15.29 10.36
N ARG A 422 4.78 -16.31 9.51
CA ARG A 422 5.62 -17.53 9.52
C ARG A 422 7.10 -17.24 9.23
N ARG A 423 7.39 -16.24 8.40
CA ARG A 423 8.78 -15.90 8.03
C ARG A 423 9.64 -15.46 9.21
N HIS A 424 9.06 -14.86 10.25
CA HIS A 424 9.81 -14.46 11.45
C HIS A 424 10.45 -15.68 12.13
N GLY A 425 9.74 -16.82 12.17
CA GLY A 425 10.29 -18.08 12.69
C GLY A 425 11.41 -18.70 11.83
N LEU A 426 11.66 -18.17 10.64
CA LEU A 426 12.77 -18.56 9.76
C LEU A 426 14.00 -17.66 9.94
N ARG A 427 13.88 -16.54 10.65
CA ARG A 427 15.01 -15.66 11.00
C ARG A 427 15.81 -16.33 12.13
N ALA A 428 17.08 -16.58 11.89
CA ALA A 428 17.90 -17.43 12.77
C ALA A 428 18.18 -16.83 14.17
N ASP A 429 17.95 -15.53 14.38
CA ASP A 429 18.40 -14.78 15.56
C ASP A 429 17.32 -13.86 16.19
N ASP A 430 16.04 -14.07 15.87
CA ASP A 430 14.96 -13.16 16.28
C ASP A 430 14.46 -13.43 17.72
N GLU A 431 15.31 -13.14 18.72
CA GLU A 431 14.91 -13.10 20.13
C GLU A 431 14.32 -11.72 20.55
N ARG A 432 14.06 -10.79 19.62
CA ARG A 432 13.96 -9.37 19.98
C ARG A 432 12.75 -8.63 19.38
N TYR A 433 12.20 -7.76 20.23
CA TYR A 433 10.97 -6.97 20.11
C TYR A 433 9.69 -7.81 20.24
N GLY A 434 9.12 -7.80 21.44
CA GLY A 434 7.75 -8.27 21.70
C GLY A 434 6.68 -7.38 21.07
N GLU A 435 6.93 -6.86 19.86
CA GLU A 435 5.89 -6.28 19.03
C GLU A 435 5.04 -7.42 18.47
N ASP A 436 3.73 -7.20 18.42
CA ASP A 436 2.78 -8.22 18.00
C ASP A 436 2.92 -8.46 16.48
N PRO A 437 3.39 -9.64 16.04
CA PRO A 437 3.56 -9.97 14.62
C PRO A 437 2.23 -10.04 13.84
N CYS A 438 1.09 -9.79 14.49
CA CYS A 438 -0.22 -9.65 13.85
C CYS A 438 -0.38 -8.32 13.09
N GLY A 439 0.52 -7.34 13.26
CA GLY A 439 0.48 -6.05 12.57
C GLY A 439 0.58 -6.14 11.04
N ASP A 440 1.26 -7.17 10.53
CA ASP A 440 1.59 -7.33 9.11
C ASP A 440 0.61 -8.24 8.35
N TRP A 441 -0.48 -8.66 9.00
CA TRP A 441 -1.53 -9.43 8.34
C TRP A 441 -2.20 -8.59 7.23
N PRO A 442 -2.42 -9.17 6.01
CA PRO A 442 -3.17 -8.55 4.90
C PRO A 442 -4.54 -7.95 5.22
N GLY A 443 -5.07 -8.18 6.42
CA GLY A 443 -6.42 -7.80 6.83
C GLY A 443 -7.51 -8.64 6.17
N THR A 444 -7.14 -9.68 5.41
CA THR A 444 -8.06 -10.53 4.66
C THR A 444 -7.49 -11.92 4.43
N GLY A 445 -8.38 -12.91 4.33
CA GLY A 445 -7.99 -14.24 3.89
C GLY A 445 -7.43 -14.21 2.47
N HIS A 446 -6.39 -15.00 2.20
CA HIS A 446 -5.68 -15.01 0.93
C HIS A 446 -5.20 -16.42 0.56
N PHE A 447 -4.47 -16.53 -0.53
CA PHE A 447 -3.76 -17.75 -0.90
C PHE A 447 -2.26 -17.50 -0.81
N GLN A 448 -1.47 -18.53 -0.53
CA GLN A 448 -0.02 -18.41 -0.52
C GLN A 448 0.63 -19.70 -1.00
N LEU A 449 1.87 -19.62 -1.48
CA LEU A 449 2.67 -20.81 -1.75
C LEU A 449 2.88 -21.59 -0.45
N ARG A 450 2.73 -22.92 -0.48
CA ARG A 450 2.94 -23.75 0.72
C ARG A 450 4.35 -23.67 1.26
N ASP A 451 5.32 -23.62 0.35
CA ASP A 451 6.74 -23.56 0.65
C ASP A 451 7.34 -22.26 0.08
N PRO A 452 8.40 -21.70 0.71
CA PRO A 452 9.16 -20.61 0.11
C PRO A 452 9.73 -21.03 -1.25
N VAL A 453 9.84 -20.08 -2.19
CA VAL A 453 10.52 -20.34 -3.46
C VAL A 453 12.01 -20.52 -3.15
N PRO A 454 12.64 -21.62 -3.58
CA PRO A 454 14.07 -21.84 -3.33
C PRO A 454 14.90 -20.68 -3.86
N GLY A 455 15.97 -20.29 -3.17
CA GLY A 455 16.81 -19.18 -3.62
C GLY A 455 17.86 -18.76 -2.61
N GLU A 456 18.75 -17.87 -3.06
CA GLU A 456 19.71 -17.20 -2.17
C GLU A 456 18.97 -16.26 -1.21
N VAL A 457 17.96 -15.54 -1.73
CA VAL A 457 17.06 -14.70 -0.93
C VAL A 457 15.80 -15.51 -0.61
N PRO A 458 15.45 -15.70 0.69
CA PRO A 458 14.18 -16.28 1.09
C PRO A 458 13.01 -15.58 0.40
N THR A 459 12.25 -16.33 -0.39
CA THR A 459 11.18 -15.78 -1.24
C THR A 459 9.83 -16.36 -0.84
N TYR A 460 8.91 -15.49 -0.46
CA TYR A 460 7.57 -15.86 0.01
C TYR A 460 6.51 -15.46 -1.01
N GLY A 461 5.66 -16.39 -1.44
CA GLY A 461 4.64 -16.13 -2.45
C GLY A 461 3.25 -15.94 -1.86
N VAL A 462 2.62 -14.79 -2.10
CA VAL A 462 1.27 -14.46 -1.64
C VAL A 462 0.38 -14.02 -2.80
N LEU A 463 -0.84 -14.55 -2.85
CA LEU A 463 -1.86 -14.26 -3.84
C LEU A 463 -3.08 -13.66 -3.15
N LEU A 464 -3.23 -12.34 -3.28
CA LEU A 464 -4.28 -11.53 -2.69
C LEU A 464 -5.53 -11.56 -3.56
N PRO A 465 -6.68 -12.02 -3.05
CA PRO A 465 -7.89 -12.10 -3.84
C PRO A 465 -8.50 -10.71 -3.95
N SER A 466 -8.77 -10.22 -5.15
CA SER A 466 -9.45 -8.93 -5.32
C SER A 466 -10.79 -8.85 -4.59
N GLN A 467 -11.46 -9.99 -4.37
CA GLN A 467 -12.68 -10.09 -3.55
C GLN A 467 -12.39 -10.87 -2.25
N PRO A 468 -12.95 -10.43 -1.11
CA PRO A 468 -12.85 -11.17 0.15
C PRO A 468 -13.25 -12.66 0.02
N LEU A 469 -12.53 -13.56 0.69
CA LEU A 469 -12.80 -15.00 0.58
C LEU A 469 -14.08 -15.47 1.30
N ASP A 470 -14.70 -14.62 2.10
CA ASP A 470 -16.05 -14.85 2.65
C ASP A 470 -17.15 -14.60 1.60
N ALA A 471 -16.85 -13.92 0.49
CA ALA A 471 -17.73 -13.74 -0.67
C ALA A 471 -17.71 -14.92 -1.65
N LEU A 472 -17.04 -16.03 -1.31
CA LEU A 472 -17.02 -17.23 -2.15
C LEU A 472 -18.44 -17.80 -2.31
N ASP A 473 -18.80 -18.10 -3.56
CA ASP A 473 -20.04 -18.76 -3.91
C ASP A 473 -19.78 -20.27 -3.92
N ALA A 474 -20.38 -20.98 -2.96
CA ALA A 474 -20.11 -22.41 -2.74
C ALA A 474 -20.41 -23.26 -3.98
N ASP A 475 -21.49 -22.96 -4.70
CA ASP A 475 -21.85 -23.68 -5.93
C ASP A 475 -20.82 -23.47 -7.03
N THR A 476 -20.28 -22.26 -7.17
CA THR A 476 -19.23 -21.94 -8.13
C THR A 476 -17.92 -22.66 -7.79
N VAL A 477 -17.54 -22.69 -6.51
CA VAL A 477 -16.38 -23.47 -6.05
C VAL A 477 -16.59 -24.97 -6.34
N ALA A 478 -17.76 -25.52 -6.03
CA ALA A 478 -18.07 -26.93 -6.26
C ALA A 478 -18.04 -27.30 -7.75
N ARG A 479 -18.53 -26.42 -8.65
CA ARG A 479 -18.42 -26.61 -10.10
C ARG A 479 -16.96 -26.67 -10.56
N HIS A 480 -16.12 -25.77 -10.07
CA HIS A 480 -14.68 -25.80 -10.40
C HIS A 480 -13.98 -27.02 -9.81
N ALA A 481 -14.30 -27.41 -8.58
CA ALA A 481 -13.76 -28.63 -7.97
C ALA A 481 -14.13 -29.88 -8.79
N SER A 482 -15.37 -29.96 -9.27
CA SER A 482 -15.81 -31.04 -10.17
C SER A 482 -15.05 -31.04 -11.50
N ALA A 483 -14.78 -29.86 -12.07
CA ALA A 483 -13.97 -29.73 -13.28
C ALA A 483 -12.52 -30.19 -13.05
N ILE A 484 -11.92 -29.80 -11.93
CA ILE A 484 -10.56 -30.21 -11.53
C ILE A 484 -10.48 -31.72 -11.33
N ALA A 485 -11.46 -32.32 -10.65
CA ALA A 485 -11.55 -33.77 -10.49
C ALA A 485 -11.70 -34.53 -11.83
N ALA A 486 -12.29 -33.88 -12.84
CA ALA A 486 -12.37 -34.39 -14.22
C ALA A 486 -11.10 -34.15 -15.05
N GLY A 487 -10.01 -33.64 -14.45
CA GLY A 487 -8.73 -33.39 -15.11
C GLY A 487 -8.60 -32.04 -15.79
N ARG A 488 -9.62 -31.17 -15.72
CA ARG A 488 -9.55 -29.81 -16.27
C ARG A 488 -8.71 -28.89 -15.39
N ARG A 489 -8.14 -27.85 -15.97
CA ARG A 489 -7.25 -26.90 -15.28
C ARG A 489 -7.78 -25.47 -15.44
N PRO A 490 -8.87 -25.11 -14.74
CA PRO A 490 -9.38 -23.76 -14.79
C PRO A 490 -8.32 -22.77 -14.27
N THR A 491 -8.07 -21.73 -15.06
CA THR A 491 -6.93 -20.81 -14.88
C THR A 491 -7.38 -19.53 -14.18
N ALA A 492 -6.68 -19.09 -13.13
CA ALA A 492 -6.87 -17.76 -12.56
C ALA A 492 -6.02 -16.72 -13.31
N LEU A 493 -6.42 -15.45 -13.26
CA LEU A 493 -5.65 -14.33 -13.80
C LEU A 493 -5.19 -13.43 -12.64
N ALA A 494 -3.90 -13.12 -12.56
CA ALA A 494 -3.37 -12.24 -11.54
C ALA A 494 -2.32 -11.26 -12.10
N LEU A 495 -2.27 -10.07 -11.50
CA LEU A 495 -1.17 -9.11 -11.67
C LEU A 495 -0.14 -9.36 -10.58
N ALA A 496 1.13 -9.57 -10.93
CA ALA A 496 2.18 -9.95 -10.01
C ALA A 496 3.40 -9.03 -10.11
N TRP A 497 4.11 -8.90 -9.00
CA TRP A 497 5.41 -8.23 -8.89
C TRP A 497 6.24 -8.92 -7.81
N VAL A 498 7.53 -8.62 -7.82
CA VAL A 498 8.45 -9.00 -6.75
C VAL A 498 8.85 -7.75 -5.95
N GLU A 499 8.87 -7.90 -4.64
CA GLU A 499 9.31 -6.89 -3.69
C GLU A 499 10.52 -7.41 -2.91
N ASP A 500 11.67 -6.80 -3.16
CA ASP A 500 12.91 -7.08 -2.43
C ASP A 500 13.03 -6.10 -1.27
N SER A 501 13.29 -6.62 -0.07
CA SER A 501 13.48 -5.82 1.13
C SER A 501 14.68 -6.31 1.93
N TYR A 502 15.45 -5.39 2.48
CA TYR A 502 16.48 -5.65 3.47
C TYR A 502 15.92 -5.27 4.84
N VAL A 503 14.98 -6.09 5.31
CA VAL A 503 14.13 -5.83 6.47
C VAL A 503 15.00 -5.57 7.70
N GLU A 504 14.68 -4.48 8.40
CA GLU A 504 15.41 -3.96 9.57
C GLU A 504 16.89 -3.65 9.31
N ALA A 505 17.29 -3.59 8.04
CA ALA A 505 18.68 -3.57 7.61
C ALA A 505 19.50 -4.78 8.08
N GLU A 506 18.85 -5.94 8.23
CA GLU A 506 19.47 -7.20 8.68
C GLU A 506 19.05 -8.41 7.84
N HIS A 507 17.81 -8.46 7.39
CA HIS A 507 17.24 -9.65 6.77
C HIS A 507 16.88 -9.42 5.30
N PRO A 508 17.67 -9.93 4.34
CA PRO A 508 17.28 -9.90 2.94
C PRO A 508 16.11 -10.85 2.74
N GLU A 509 14.97 -10.31 2.33
CA GLU A 509 13.74 -11.04 2.09
C GLU A 509 13.15 -10.61 0.74
N ARG A 510 12.38 -11.51 0.14
CA ARG A 510 11.71 -11.29 -1.12
C ARG A 510 10.26 -11.75 -1.02
N PHE A 511 9.33 -10.93 -1.50
CA PHE A 511 7.94 -11.34 -1.69
C PHE A 511 7.60 -11.42 -3.18
N LEU A 512 7.03 -12.54 -3.62
CA LEU A 512 6.24 -12.61 -4.84
C LEU A 512 4.80 -12.27 -4.46
N VAL A 513 4.37 -11.06 -4.76
CA VAL A 513 3.00 -10.62 -4.51
C VAL A 513 2.22 -10.70 -5.81
N ALA A 514 1.04 -11.29 -5.77
CA ALA A 514 0.10 -11.23 -6.89
C ALA A 514 -1.31 -10.90 -6.43
N VAL A 515 -2.03 -10.11 -7.22
CA VAL A 515 -3.42 -9.74 -6.99
C VAL A 515 -4.29 -10.43 -8.02
N VAL A 516 -5.24 -11.24 -7.56
CA VAL A 516 -6.13 -12.04 -8.40
C VAL A 516 -7.19 -11.16 -9.03
N LEU A 517 -7.04 -10.84 -10.32
CA LEU A 517 -7.99 -10.05 -11.08
C LEU A 517 -9.25 -10.86 -11.43
N ASP A 518 -9.10 -12.17 -11.69
CA ASP A 518 -10.21 -13.12 -11.88
C ASP A 518 -9.82 -14.53 -11.42
N GLY A 519 -10.82 -15.28 -10.93
CA GLY A 519 -10.63 -16.70 -10.60
C GLY A 519 -10.40 -17.04 -9.13
N HIS A 520 -10.75 -16.18 -8.16
CA HIS A 520 -10.63 -16.51 -6.74
C HIS A 520 -11.45 -17.76 -6.33
N HIS A 521 -12.62 -18.02 -6.93
CA HIS A 521 -13.33 -19.31 -6.76
C HIS A 521 -12.56 -20.51 -7.34
N ARG A 522 -11.80 -20.32 -8.43
CA ARG A 522 -10.95 -21.37 -9.03
C ARG A 522 -9.80 -21.72 -8.08
N LEU A 523 -9.14 -20.70 -7.53
CA LEU A 523 -8.06 -20.89 -6.55
C LEU A 523 -8.56 -21.60 -5.29
N ALA A 524 -9.74 -21.23 -4.79
CA ALA A 524 -10.38 -21.92 -3.66
C ALA A 524 -10.65 -23.40 -3.97
N ALA A 525 -11.10 -23.70 -5.18
CA ALA A 525 -11.34 -25.08 -5.61
C ALA A 525 -10.04 -25.90 -5.74
N HIS A 526 -8.98 -25.32 -6.30
CA HIS A 526 -7.66 -25.95 -6.40
C HIS A 526 -7.06 -26.24 -5.02
N ALA A 527 -7.06 -25.24 -4.13
CA ALA A 527 -6.56 -25.38 -2.77
C ALA A 527 -7.32 -26.47 -1.99
N ALA A 528 -8.65 -26.51 -2.11
CA ALA A 528 -9.49 -27.53 -1.49
C ALA A 528 -9.24 -28.94 -2.07
N ALA A 529 -8.91 -29.03 -3.36
CA ALA A 529 -8.59 -30.29 -4.03
C ALA A 529 -7.15 -30.79 -3.76
N GLY A 530 -6.27 -29.95 -3.20
CA GLY A 530 -4.84 -30.25 -3.07
C GLY A 530 -4.14 -30.41 -4.42
N VAL A 531 -4.61 -29.71 -5.45
CA VAL A 531 -4.04 -29.72 -6.81
C VAL A 531 -3.39 -28.36 -7.06
N PRO A 532 -2.18 -28.30 -7.65
CA PRO A 532 -1.56 -27.04 -8.02
C PRO A 532 -2.47 -26.18 -8.90
N ALA A 533 -2.70 -24.96 -8.46
CA ALA A 533 -3.60 -24.02 -9.10
C ALA A 533 -2.97 -23.45 -10.36
N ARG A 534 -3.69 -23.54 -11.49
CA ARG A 534 -3.23 -22.91 -12.73
C ARG A 534 -3.47 -21.40 -12.69
N VAL A 535 -2.42 -20.62 -12.92
CA VAL A 535 -2.47 -19.15 -12.86
C VAL A 535 -1.75 -18.55 -14.07
N LEU A 536 -2.43 -17.64 -14.77
CA LEU A 536 -1.83 -16.70 -15.70
C LEU A 536 -1.39 -15.45 -14.92
N LEU A 537 -0.10 -15.35 -14.66
CA LEU A 537 0.52 -14.17 -14.04
C LEU A 537 0.91 -13.17 -15.12
N LEU A 538 0.44 -11.93 -14.97
CA LEU A 538 0.90 -10.78 -15.72
C LEU A 538 1.81 -9.95 -14.81
N SER A 539 2.96 -9.52 -15.31
CA SER A 539 3.90 -8.70 -14.53
C SER A 539 4.47 -7.60 -15.41
N ARG A 540 4.46 -6.37 -14.91
CA ARG A 540 5.07 -5.22 -15.57
C ARG A 540 6.52 -5.12 -15.12
N ALA A 541 7.46 -5.18 -16.06
CA ALA A 541 8.89 -5.19 -15.76
C ALA A 541 9.31 -3.96 -14.93
N GLU A 542 8.69 -2.81 -15.17
CA GLU A 542 8.93 -1.55 -14.47
C GLU A 542 8.50 -1.56 -12.98
N ASP A 543 7.58 -2.44 -12.59
CA ASP A 543 7.08 -2.53 -11.22
C ASP A 543 7.98 -3.43 -10.33
N ASN A 544 8.88 -4.21 -10.94
CA ASN A 544 9.76 -5.17 -10.26
C ASN A 544 11.12 -4.55 -9.87
N ARG A 545 11.12 -3.37 -9.26
CA ARG A 545 12.37 -2.70 -8.87
C ARG A 545 13.02 -3.40 -7.67
N GLY A 546 14.23 -3.91 -7.87
CA GLY A 546 15.19 -4.24 -6.81
C GLY A 546 16.33 -3.21 -6.77
N PRO A 547 17.11 -3.16 -5.66
CA PRO A 547 18.10 -2.11 -5.42
C PRO A 547 19.26 -2.03 -6.42
N GLU A 548 19.59 -3.08 -7.19
CA GLU A 548 20.84 -3.07 -7.98
C GLU A 548 20.80 -3.73 -9.38
N GLU A 549 19.69 -4.29 -9.87
CA GLU A 549 19.71 -5.04 -11.14
C GLU A 549 18.50 -4.74 -12.04
N GLY A 550 18.74 -4.75 -13.35
CA GLY A 550 17.79 -4.31 -14.39
C GLY A 550 16.38 -4.87 -14.27
N TRP A 551 15.43 -4.17 -14.90
CA TRP A 551 14.00 -4.48 -14.86
C TRP A 551 13.74 -5.98 -15.01
N SER A 552 12.88 -6.55 -14.17
CA SER A 552 12.41 -7.95 -14.16
C SER A 552 13.39 -9.06 -13.78
N LYS A 553 14.70 -8.81 -13.50
CA LYS A 553 15.63 -9.92 -13.20
C LYS A 553 15.21 -10.75 -11.98
N ALA A 554 14.89 -10.11 -10.86
CA ALA A 554 14.41 -10.79 -9.66
C ALA A 554 13.12 -11.59 -9.92
N PHE A 555 12.20 -11.02 -10.70
CA PHE A 555 10.97 -11.68 -11.10
C PHE A 555 11.22 -12.93 -11.96
N ASP A 556 12.07 -12.81 -12.99
CA ASP A 556 12.45 -13.93 -13.86
C ASP A 556 13.20 -15.03 -13.11
N GLU A 557 14.02 -14.66 -12.11
CA GLU A 557 14.68 -15.61 -11.21
C GLU A 557 13.66 -16.42 -10.40
N VAL A 558 12.71 -15.75 -9.75
CA VAL A 558 11.66 -16.40 -8.96
C VAL A 558 10.81 -17.30 -9.86
N LEU A 559 10.37 -16.80 -11.01
CA LEU A 559 9.54 -17.58 -11.95
C LEU A 559 10.33 -18.67 -12.69
N GLY A 560 11.66 -18.62 -12.68
CA GLY A 560 12.52 -19.69 -13.18
C GLY A 560 12.53 -20.91 -12.26
N ARG A 561 12.16 -20.74 -10.99
CA ARG A 561 12.19 -21.77 -9.94
C ARG A 561 10.81 -22.30 -9.55
N LEU A 562 9.75 -21.63 -10.00
CA LEU A 562 8.36 -22.09 -10.00
C LEU A 562 8.07 -22.85 -11.31
#